data_AF-A0A9N9HQB7-F1
#
_entry.id   AF-A0A9N9HQB7-F1
#
_cell.length_a   1.000
_cell.length_b   1.000
_cell.length_c   1.000
_cell.angle_alpha   90.00
_cell.angle_beta   90.00
_cell.angle_gamma   90.00
#
_symmetry.space_group_name_H-M   'P 1'
#
loop_
_entity.id
_entity.type
_entity.pdbx_description
1 polymer ?
#
loop_
_entity_poly.entity_id
_entity_poly.type
_entity_poly.pdbx_seq_one_letter_code
_entity_poly.pdbx_strand_id
1 'polypeptide(L)' 'QKTPFTEHEKLAIISMYHQYGPSWTLIASNLPGRSALMVKNFWYNMDERVRIRVKMSIARLI' A
#
# COMPACT_ATOMS: atom_id res chain seq x y z
N GLN A 1 4.59 17.39 7.46
CA GLN A 1 5.89 16.71 7.30
C GLN A 1 5.66 15.43 6.48
N LYS A 2 6.24 15.32 5.28
CA LYS A 2 6.09 14.17 4.37
C LYS A 2 7.29 13.24 4.54
N THR A 3 7.38 12.54 5.65
CA THR A 3 8.46 11.54 5.82
C THR A 3 8.28 10.46 4.74
N PRO A 4 9.30 10.16 3.92
CA PRO A 4 9.20 9.11 2.92
C PRO A 4 8.97 7.75 3.60
N PHE A 5 8.23 6.86 2.95
CA PHE A 5 8.10 5.47 3.40
C PHE A 5 9.44 4.74 3.20
N THR A 6 9.86 3.98 4.21
CA THR A 6 10.99 3.05 4.10
C THR A 6 10.62 1.86 3.23
N GLU A 7 11.61 1.15 2.69
CA GLU A 7 11.35 -0.04 1.86
C GLU A 7 10.53 -1.11 2.59
N HIS A 8 10.78 -1.33 3.88
CA HIS A 8 10.00 -2.24 4.70
C HIS A 8 8.52 -1.84 4.77
N GLU A 9 8.23 -0.55 5.02
CA GLU A 9 6.85 -0.08 5.06
C GLU A 9 6.18 -0.19 3.68
N LYS A 10 6.91 0.09 2.59
CA LYS A 10 6.38 -0.06 1.22
C LYS A 10 6.00 -1.51 0.92
N LEU A 11 6.86 -2.46 1.28
CA LEU A 11 6.61 -3.90 1.11
C LEU A 11 5.40 -4.35 1.93
N ALA A 12 5.29 -3.89 3.17
CA ALA A 12 4.14 -4.18 4.02
C ALA A 12 2.83 -3.65 3.41
N ILE A 13 2.82 -2.41 2.89
CA ILE A 13 1.65 -1.84 2.20
C ILE A 13 1.23 -2.69 1.01
N ILE A 14 2.19 -3.10 0.16
CA ILE A 14 1.92 -3.92 -1.02
C ILE A 14 1.37 -5.29 -0.63
N SER A 15 2.01 -5.96 0.34
CA SER A 15 1.59 -7.28 0.82
C SER A 15 0.19 -7.25 1.43
N MET A 16 -0.09 -6.27 2.29
CA MET A 16 -1.39 -6.14 2.91
C MET A 16 -2.47 -5.72 1.91
N TYR A 17 -2.15 -4.86 0.94
CA TYR A 17 -3.08 -4.55 -0.14
C TYR A 17 -3.40 -5.79 -0.99
N HIS A 18 -2.42 -6.67 -1.20
CA HIS A 18 -2.63 -7.94 -1.87
C HIS A 18 -3.57 -8.87 -1.10
N GLN A 19 -3.48 -8.88 0.23
CA GLN A 19 -4.29 -9.74 1.09
C GLN A 19 -5.69 -9.19 1.39
N TYR A 20 -5.82 -7.87 1.56
CA TYR A 20 -7.02 -7.22 2.09
C TYR A 20 -7.62 -6.16 1.17
N GLY A 21 -7.01 -5.87 0.02
CA GLY A 21 -7.42 -4.80 -0.89
C GLY A 21 -7.20 -3.39 -0.30
N PRO A 22 -7.98 -2.37 -0.72
CA PRO A 22 -7.80 -0.97 -0.32
C PRO A 22 -8.25 -0.65 1.13
N SER A 23 -7.92 -1.50 2.10
CA SER A 23 -8.26 -1.29 3.52
C SER A 23 -7.22 -0.42 4.23
N TRP A 24 -7.19 0.87 3.91
CA TRP A 24 -6.11 1.79 4.35
C TRP A 24 -5.97 1.91 5.87
N THR A 25 -7.08 1.85 6.61
CA THR A 25 -7.08 1.90 8.07
C THR A 25 -6.39 0.67 8.66
N LEU A 26 -6.67 -0.51 8.11
CA LEU A 26 -6.04 -1.77 8.50
C LEU A 26 -4.54 -1.80 8.14
N ILE A 27 -4.19 -1.28 6.96
CA ILE A 27 -2.77 -1.22 6.54
C ILE A 27 -2.01 -0.25 7.43
N ALA A 28 -2.57 0.93 7.73
CA ALA A 28 -1.93 1.91 8.59
C ALA A 28 -1.80 1.46 10.04
N SER A 29 -2.74 0.65 10.57
CA SER A 29 -2.62 0.13 11.94
C SER A 29 -1.43 -0.82 12.12
N ASN A 30 -0.86 -1.34 11.02
CA ASN A 30 0.34 -2.16 11.01
C ASN A 30 1.64 -1.36 10.78
N LEU A 31 1.55 -0.02 10.65
CA LEU A 31 2.68 0.86 10.37
C LEU A 31 2.76 1.97 11.43
N PRO A 32 3.56 1.77 12.50
CA PRO A 32 3.69 2.75 13.58
C PRO A 32 4.08 4.14 13.05
N GLY A 33 3.33 5.17 13.42
CA GLY A 33 3.56 6.55 12.98
C GLY A 33 3.06 6.88 11.58
N ARG A 34 2.34 5.96 10.91
CA ARG A 34 1.69 6.21 9.61
C ARG A 34 0.17 6.25 9.77
N SER A 35 -0.47 7.19 9.10
CA SER A 35 -1.93 7.27 9.06
C SER A 35 -2.49 6.65 7.79
N ALA A 36 -3.77 6.26 7.82
CA ALA A 36 -4.48 5.74 6.65
C ALA A 36 -4.41 6.69 5.45
N LEU A 37 -4.44 8.00 5.71
CA LEU A 37 -4.30 9.02 4.67
C LEU A 37 -2.90 9.00 4.02
N MET A 38 -1.84 8.82 4.82
CA MET A 38 -0.48 8.71 4.29
C MET A 38 -0.31 7.46 3.43
N VAL A 39 -0.86 6.32 3.86
CA VAL A 39 -0.82 5.06 3.10
C VAL A 39 -1.59 5.19 1.79
N LYS A 40 -2.81 5.74 1.85
CA LYS A 40 -3.63 6.02 0.67
C LYS A 40 -2.86 6.93 -0.31
N ASN A 41 -2.30 8.02 0.19
CA ASN A 41 -1.52 8.94 -0.64
C ASN A 41 -0.29 8.25 -1.25
N PHE A 42 0.46 7.48 -0.47
CA PHE A 42 1.57 6.68 -0.99
C PHE A 42 1.12 5.77 -2.14
N TRP A 43 0.02 5.03 -1.95
CA TRP A 43 -0.52 4.14 -2.98
C TRP A 43 -0.89 4.88 -4.26
N TYR A 44 -1.54 6.04 -4.17
CA TYR A 44 -1.91 6.81 -5.37
C TYR A 44 -0.72 7.52 -6.04
N ASN A 45 0.31 7.89 -5.27
CA ASN A 45 1.55 8.50 -5.79
C ASN A 45 2.55 7.46 -6.32
N MET A 46 2.31 6.17 -6.06
CA MET A 46 3.12 5.09 -6.60
C MET A 46 2.96 5.00 -8.13
N ASP A 47 4.04 4.66 -8.83
CA ASP A 47 4.07 4.51 -10.29
C ASP A 47 2.90 3.62 -10.76
N GLU A 48 2.11 4.15 -11.68
CA GLU A 48 0.91 3.52 -12.20
C GLU A 48 1.17 2.12 -12.76
N ARG A 49 2.33 1.89 -13.41
CA ARG A 49 2.72 0.58 -13.94
C ARG A 49 2.91 -0.42 -12.81
N VAL A 50 3.43 0.00 -11.67
CA VAL A 50 3.59 -0.89 -10.51
C VAL A 50 2.23 -1.21 -9.90
N ARG A 51 1.34 -0.21 -9.75
CA ARG A 51 -0.02 -0.44 -9.24
C ARG A 51 -0.83 -1.38 -10.13
N ILE A 52 -0.75 -1.20 -11.45
CA ILE A 52 -1.42 -2.08 -12.42
C ILE A 52 -0.90 -3.50 -12.30
N ARG A 53 0.43 -3.69 -12.21
CA ARG A 53 1.02 -5.03 -11.99
C ARG A 53 0.49 -5.68 -10.71
N VAL A 54 0.48 -4.96 -9.59
CA VAL A 54 -0.02 -5.49 -8.32
C VAL A 54 -1.50 -5.86 -8.43
N LYS A 55 -2.34 -4.97 -8.99
CA LYS A 55 -3.77 -5.26 -9.20
C LYS A 55 -4.01 -6.44 -10.14
N MET A 56 -3.25 -6.54 -11.23
CA MET A 56 -3.31 -7.64 -12.20
C MET A 56 -2.83 -8.97 -11.63
N SER A 57 -1.91 -8.95 -10.65
CA SER A 57 -1.52 -10.17 -9.93
C SER A 57 -2.65 -10.64 -9.02
N ILE A 58 -3.28 -9.73 -8.28
CA ILE A 58 -4.44 -10.07 -7.42
C ILE A 58 -5.58 -10.62 -8.27
N ALA A 59 -5.95 -9.93 -9.37
CA ALA A 59 -7.06 -10.32 -10.22
C ALA A 59 -6.86 -11.66 -10.96
N ARG A 60 -5.61 -12.17 -11.04
CA ARG A 60 -5.29 -13.49 -11.62
C ARG A 60 -5.33 -14.64 -10.61
N LEU A 61 -5.43 -14.32 -9.31
CA LEU A 61 -5.48 -15.31 -8.22
C LEU A 61 -6.91 -15.60 -7.74
N ILE A 62 -7.93 -15.03 -8.41
CA ILE A 62 -9.37 -15.23 -8.17
C ILE A 62 -9.96 -15.77 -9.47
#